data_AF-A0A0E8EUX4-F1
#
_entry.id   AF-A0A0E8EUX4-F1
#
_cell.length_a   1.000
_cell.length_b   1.000
_cell.length_c   1.000
_cell.angle_alpha   90.00
_cell.angle_beta   90.00
_cell.angle_gamma   90.00
#
_symmetry.space_group_name_H-M   'P 1'
#
loop_
_entity.id
_entity.type
_entity.pdbx_description
1 polymer ?
#
loop_
_entity_poly.entity_id
_entity_poly.type
_entity_poly.pdbx_seq_one_letter_code
_entity_poly.pdbx_strand_id
1 'polypeptide(L)'
;MIENEEGVRQAEQIMRTEGLGAIYVGASDLSIAMGMDCVPDYRNARLLDCIKGLIDLGERCGIPVGAFAPTLEDSLMLQSLGARILWVGSDQGFIKVGCAARAQQYHAESSPRR
;
A
#
# COMPACT_ATOMS: atom_id res chain seq x y z
N MET A 1 4.33 -5.48 -11.11
CA MET A 1 3.45 -5.40 -9.93
C MET A 1 2.97 -6.81 -9.61
N ILE A 2 2.84 -7.16 -8.33
CA ILE A 2 2.23 -8.43 -7.87
C ILE A 2 0.97 -8.07 -7.09
N GLU A 3 -0.17 -8.62 -7.51
CA GLU A 3 -1.48 -8.11 -7.08
C GLU A 3 -2.59 -9.17 -7.03
N ASN A 4 -2.24 -10.44 -7.24
CA ASN A 4 -3.19 -11.55 -7.15
C ASN A 4 -2.47 -12.84 -6.76
N GLU A 5 -3.24 -13.90 -6.51
CA GLU A 5 -2.69 -15.18 -6.05
C GLU A 5 -1.70 -15.82 -7.04
N GLU A 6 -1.95 -15.70 -8.35
CA GLU A 6 -1.03 -16.26 -9.35
C GLU A 6 0.31 -15.51 -9.35
N GLY A 7 0.28 -14.18 -9.27
CA GLY A 7 1.49 -13.37 -9.14
C GLY A 7 2.28 -13.70 -7.87
N VAL A 8 1.61 -14.02 -6.77
CA VAL A 8 2.25 -14.47 -5.53
C VAL A 8 2.89 -15.85 -5.72
N ARG A 9 2.19 -16.80 -6.35
CA ARG A 9 2.75 -18.14 -6.64
C ARG A 9 3.97 -18.09 -7.54
N GLN A 10 3.97 -17.22 -8.56
CA GLN A 10 5.06 -17.06 -9.52
C GLN A 10 6.13 -16.05 -9.07
N ALA A 11 5.99 -15.47 -7.87
CA ALA A 11 6.79 -14.33 -7.45
C ALA A 11 8.29 -14.60 -7.58
N GLU A 12 8.79 -15.78 -7.19
CA GLU A 12 10.23 -16.05 -7.26
C GLU A 12 10.75 -16.06 -8.70
N GLN A 13 10.00 -16.68 -9.62
CA GLN A 13 10.36 -16.67 -11.04
C GLN A 13 10.35 -15.25 -11.59
N ILE A 14 9.32 -14.46 -11.26
CA ILE A 14 9.22 -13.05 -11.67
C ILE A 14 10.43 -12.27 -11.14
N MET A 15 10.74 -12.38 -9.85
CA MET A 15 11.81 -11.64 -9.18
C MET A 15 13.21 -12.03 -9.67
N ARG A 16 13.38 -13.19 -10.30
CA ARG A 16 14.64 -13.62 -10.93
C ARG A 16 14.78 -13.19 -12.40
N THR A 17 13.80 -12.49 -12.97
CA THR A 17 13.87 -11.99 -14.34
C THR A 17 15.03 -10.99 -14.50
N GLU A 18 15.90 -11.24 -15.47
CA GLU A 18 17.04 -10.36 -15.75
C GLU A 18 16.58 -8.92 -16.06
N GLY A 19 17.22 -7.95 -15.43
CA GLY A 19 16.91 -6.53 -15.60
C GLY A 19 15.71 -6.02 -14.79
N LEU A 20 15.00 -6.87 -14.04
CA LEU A 20 13.92 -6.41 -13.17
C LEU A 20 14.48 -5.65 -11.94
N GLY A 21 14.13 -4.36 -11.81
CA GLY A 21 14.71 -3.48 -10.79
C GLY A 21 13.98 -3.47 -9.44
N ALA A 22 12.69 -3.76 -9.40
CA ALA A 22 11.89 -3.71 -8.17
C ALA A 22 10.52 -4.40 -8.34
N ILE A 23 9.88 -4.72 -7.21
CA ILE A 23 8.48 -5.13 -7.17
C ILE A 23 7.63 -4.06 -6.48
N TYR A 24 6.51 -3.73 -7.12
CA TYR A 24 5.38 -3.04 -6.50
C TYR A 24 4.33 -4.08 -6.12
N VAL A 25 3.89 -4.10 -4.86
CA VAL A 25 2.77 -4.91 -4.40
C VAL A 25 1.48 -4.09 -4.50
N GLY A 26 0.57 -4.53 -5.37
CA GLY A 26 -0.76 -3.96 -5.53
C GLY A 26 -1.67 -4.40 -4.40
N ALA A 27 -1.51 -3.82 -3.21
CA ALA A 27 -2.20 -4.28 -2.00
C ALA A 27 -3.74 -4.16 -2.09
N SER A 28 -4.27 -3.15 -2.77
CA SER A 28 -5.71 -3.01 -3.04
C SER A 28 -6.24 -4.17 -3.88
N ASP A 29 -5.65 -4.40 -5.04
CA ASP A 29 -6.05 -5.48 -5.96
C ASP A 29 -5.80 -6.86 -5.35
N LEU A 30 -4.72 -7.02 -4.58
CA LEU A 30 -4.43 -8.24 -3.82
C LEU A 30 -5.49 -8.50 -2.74
N SER A 31 -5.95 -7.46 -2.05
CA SER A 31 -7.04 -7.56 -1.07
C SER A 31 -8.32 -8.04 -1.74
N ILE A 32 -8.68 -7.45 -2.89
CA ILE A 32 -9.84 -7.85 -3.70
C ILE A 32 -9.70 -9.32 -4.13
N ALA A 33 -8.53 -9.71 -4.65
CA ALA A 33 -8.26 -11.08 -5.08
C ALA A 33 -8.38 -12.10 -3.94
N MET A 34 -8.13 -11.70 -2.70
CA MET A 34 -8.28 -12.53 -1.50
C MET A 34 -9.70 -12.52 -0.90
N GLY A 35 -10.65 -11.82 -1.53
CA GLY A 35 -12.04 -11.68 -1.08
C GLY A 35 -12.25 -10.64 0.03
N MET A 36 -11.37 -9.63 0.11
CA MET A 36 -11.45 -8.51 1.05
C MET A 36 -11.86 -7.20 0.35
N ASP A 37 -12.05 -6.13 1.12
CA ASP A 37 -12.35 -4.80 0.58
C ASP A 37 -11.21 -4.22 -0.26
N CYS A 38 -11.53 -3.25 -1.12
CA CYS A 38 -10.56 -2.61 -2.03
C CYS A 38 -9.56 -1.68 -1.33
N VAL A 39 -9.91 -1.20 -0.13
CA VAL A 39 -8.98 -0.47 0.73
C VAL A 39 -8.20 -1.51 1.52
N PRO A 40 -6.86 -1.60 1.35
CA PRO A 40 -6.07 -2.63 2.01
C PRO A 40 -6.09 -2.41 3.51
N ASP A 41 -6.53 -3.42 4.26
CA ASP A 41 -6.41 -3.46 5.70
C ASP A 41 -5.10 -4.14 6.09
N TYR A 42 -4.06 -3.33 6.37
CA TYR A 42 -2.75 -3.84 6.81
C TYR A 42 -2.77 -4.47 8.21
N ARG A 43 -3.92 -4.50 8.90
CA ARG A 43 -4.11 -5.28 10.14
C ARG A 43 -4.62 -6.68 9.85
N ASN A 44 -5.09 -6.96 8.62
CA ASN A 44 -5.49 -8.28 8.21
C ASN A 44 -4.26 -9.19 8.03
N ALA A 45 -4.16 -10.21 8.88
CA ALA A 45 -3.02 -11.13 8.88
C ALA A 45 -2.77 -11.79 7.51
N ARG A 46 -3.83 -12.15 6.76
CA ARG A 46 -3.67 -12.80 5.44
C ARG A 46 -2.99 -11.87 4.43
N LEU A 47 -3.39 -10.60 4.39
CA LEU A 47 -2.76 -9.61 3.52
C LEU A 47 -1.32 -9.36 3.99
N LEU A 48 -1.13 -9.13 5.28
CA LEU A 48 0.17 -8.77 5.86
C LEU A 48 1.20 -9.89 5.67
N ASP A 49 0.84 -11.14 5.93
CA ASP A 49 1.71 -12.30 5.75
C ASP A 49 2.11 -12.48 4.28
N CYS A 50 1.18 -12.23 3.35
CA CYS A 50 1.47 -12.28 1.92
C CYS A 50 2.48 -11.20 1.51
N ILE A 51 2.23 -9.95 1.93
CA ILE A 51 3.13 -8.81 1.66
C ILE A 51 4.51 -9.07 2.26
N LYS A 52 4.57 -9.52 3.52
CA LYS A 52 5.81 -9.89 4.17
C LYS A 52 6.55 -11.00 3.41
N GLY A 53 5.83 -12.03 2.97
CA GLY A 53 6.42 -13.12 2.17
C GLY A 53 7.05 -12.62 0.86
N LEU A 54 6.41 -11.66 0.19
CA LEU A 54 6.96 -11.01 -0.99
C LEU A 54 8.19 -10.16 -0.66
N ILE A 55 8.17 -9.41 0.44
CA ILE A 55 9.32 -8.62 0.90
C ILE A 55 10.51 -9.52 1.21
N ASP A 56 10.30 -10.58 2.02
CA ASP A 56 11.35 -11.55 2.37
C ASP A 56 11.92 -12.23 1.11
N LEU A 57 11.08 -12.51 0.12
CA LEU A 57 11.51 -13.10 -1.15
C LEU A 57 12.33 -12.12 -1.99
N GLY A 58 11.91 -10.86 -2.08
CA GLY A 58 12.66 -9.83 -2.78
C GLY A 58 14.05 -9.64 -2.18
N GLU A 59 14.16 -9.66 -0.85
CA GLU A 59 15.46 -9.63 -0.16
C GLU A 59 16.35 -10.81 -0.57
N ARG A 60 15.81 -12.03 -0.63
CA ARG A 60 16.56 -13.22 -1.11
C ARG A 60 16.95 -13.11 -2.60
N CYS A 61 16.12 -12.49 -3.41
CA CYS A 61 16.38 -12.26 -4.84
C CYS A 61 17.26 -11.03 -5.10
N GLY A 62 17.58 -10.24 -4.08
CA GLY A 62 18.37 -9.02 -4.20
C GLY A 62 17.64 -7.84 -4.85
N ILE A 63 16.30 -7.87 -4.90
CA ILE A 63 15.49 -6.79 -5.48
C ILE A 63 14.57 -6.14 -4.43
N PRO A 64 14.46 -4.80 -4.40
CA PRO A 64 13.60 -4.12 -3.45
C PRO A 64 12.12 -4.36 -3.74
N VAL A 65 11.35 -4.51 -2.67
CA VAL A 65 9.89 -4.62 -2.71
C VAL A 65 9.27 -3.41 -2.03
N GLY A 66 8.20 -2.90 -2.61
CA GLY A 66 7.45 -1.77 -2.10
C GLY A 66 5.95 -1.92 -2.26
N ALA A 67 5.20 -1.07 -1.57
CA ALA A 67 3.74 -1.04 -1.63
C ALA A 67 3.21 0.39 -1.41
N PHE A 68 1.97 0.62 -1.81
CA PHE A 68 1.24 1.84 -1.48
C PHE A 68 0.83 1.85 -0.02
N ALA A 69 0.96 2.99 0.65
CA ALA A 69 0.65 3.17 2.05
C ALA A 69 -0.27 4.39 2.19
N PRO A 70 -1.60 4.21 2.30
CA PRO A 70 -2.54 5.34 2.28
C PRO A 70 -2.40 6.26 3.50
N THR A 71 -1.88 5.75 4.61
CA THR A 71 -1.66 6.51 5.84
C THR A 71 -0.20 6.44 6.32
N LEU A 72 0.15 7.32 7.26
CA LEU A 72 1.44 7.26 7.96
C LEU A 72 1.60 5.94 8.74
N GLU A 73 0.53 5.45 9.36
CA GLU A 73 0.54 4.19 10.11
C GLU A 73 0.89 3.02 9.18
N ASP A 74 0.25 2.96 8.00
CA ASP A 74 0.55 1.93 7.00
C ASP A 74 1.99 2.03 6.49
N SER A 75 2.50 3.25 6.34
CA SER A 75 3.86 3.51 5.87
C SER A 75 4.88 2.96 6.86
N LEU A 76 4.67 3.21 8.16
CA LEU A 76 5.53 2.72 9.23
C LEU A 76 5.40 1.20 9.38
N MET A 77 4.19 0.65 9.24
CA MET A 77 3.96 -0.79 9.28
C MET A 77 4.73 -1.49 8.15
N LEU A 78 4.57 -1.05 6.91
CA LEU A 78 5.26 -1.63 5.75
C LEU A 78 6.77 -1.46 5.85
N GLN A 79 7.25 -0.31 6.34
CA GLN A 79 8.68 -0.11 6.61
C GLN A 79 9.20 -1.14 7.63
N SER A 80 8.45 -1.40 8.71
CA SER A 80 8.84 -2.37 9.74
C SER A 80 8.93 -3.80 9.22
N LEU A 81 8.18 -4.13 8.16
CA LEU A 81 8.25 -5.42 7.46
C LEU A 81 9.44 -5.53 6.50
N GLY A 82 10.16 -4.44 6.23
CA GLY A 82 11.31 -4.40 5.33
C GLY A 82 11.02 -3.85 3.93
N ALA A 83 9.85 -3.22 3.71
CA ALA A 83 9.59 -2.54 2.44
C ALA A 83 10.63 -1.42 2.20
N ARG A 84 11.23 -1.42 1.01
CA ARG A 84 12.31 -0.48 0.63
C ARG A 84 11.83 0.67 -0.25
N ILE A 85 10.61 0.56 -0.79
CA ILE A 85 9.98 1.59 -1.62
C ILE A 85 8.55 1.78 -1.10
N LEU A 86 8.17 3.02 -0.77
CA LEU A 86 6.83 3.33 -0.24
C LEU A 86 6.19 4.46 -1.04
N TRP A 87 4.97 4.23 -1.49
CA TRP A 87 4.11 5.30 -2.03
C TRP A 87 3.21 5.78 -0.91
N VAL A 88 3.67 6.83 -0.22
CA VAL A 88 3.07 7.36 1.01
C VAL A 88 1.88 8.27 0.70
N GLY A 89 0.73 7.66 0.42
CA GLY A 89 -0.49 8.37 0.03
C GLY A 89 -0.48 8.82 -1.43
N SER A 90 -1.54 9.54 -1.80
CA SER A 90 -1.74 10.07 -3.16
C SER A 90 -2.04 11.57 -3.10
N ASP A 91 -1.72 12.27 -4.19
CA ASP A 91 -2.10 13.66 -4.40
C ASP A 91 -3.60 13.90 -4.14
N GLN A 92 -4.47 13.05 -4.69
CA GLN A 92 -5.91 13.09 -4.46
C GLN A 92 -6.26 12.88 -2.99
N GLY A 93 -5.58 11.95 -2.30
CA GLY A 93 -5.75 11.72 -0.86
C GLY A 93 -5.41 12.96 -0.05
N PHE A 94 -4.26 13.57 -0.32
CA PHE A 94 -3.82 14.79 0.36
C PHE A 94 -4.76 15.97 0.09
N ILE A 95 -5.20 16.18 -1.16
CA ILE A 95 -6.14 17.24 -1.52
C ILE A 95 -7.48 17.03 -0.80
N LYS A 96 -8.02 15.80 -0.76
CA LYS A 96 -9.28 15.49 -0.06
C LYS A 96 -9.18 15.84 1.43
N VAL A 97 -8.10 15.43 2.10
CA VAL A 97 -7.87 15.72 3.53
C VAL A 97 -7.76 17.23 3.76
N GLY A 98 -6.97 17.94 2.94
CA GLY A 98 -6.81 19.40 3.06
C GLY A 98 -8.11 20.17 2.84
N CYS A 99 -8.89 19.81 1.83
CA CYS A 99 -10.19 20.41 1.55
C CYS A 99 -11.19 20.15 2.68
N ALA A 100 -11.26 18.91 3.18
CA ALA A 100 -12.15 18.56 4.30
C ALA A 100 -11.80 19.36 5.56
N ALA A 101 -10.50 19.48 5.89
CA ALA A 101 -10.04 20.28 7.02
C ALA A 101 -10.44 21.77 6.88
N ARG A 102 -10.26 22.36 5.69
CA ARG A 102 -10.68 23.75 5.44
C ARG A 102 -12.19 23.93 5.54
N ALA A 103 -12.97 22.98 5.02
CA ALA A 103 -14.43 23.04 5.12
C ALA A 103 -14.90 22.97 6.58
N GLN A 104 -14.29 22.10 7.40
CA GLN A 104 -14.59 22.01 8.83
C GLN A 104 -14.29 23.31 9.58
N GLN A 105 -13.12 23.92 9.32
CA GLN A 105 -12.75 25.23 9.88
C GLN A 105 -13.77 26.31 9.50
N TYR A 106 -14.13 26.37 8.21
CA TYR A 106 -15.13 27.33 7.74
C TYR A 106 -16.47 27.15 8.46
N HIS A 107 -16.97 25.92 8.57
CA HIS A 107 -18.25 25.66 9.24
C HIS A 107 -18.23 25.96 10.74
N ALA A 108 -17.10 25.77 11.41
CA ALA A 108 -16.96 26.10 12.83
C ALA A 108 -16.92 27.62 13.10
N GLU A 109 -16.33 28.40 12.20
CA GLU A 109 -16.18 29.85 12.35
C GLU A 109 -17.31 30.67 11.70
N SER A 110 -17.99 30.10 10.71
CA SER A 110 -19.08 30.78 10.03
C SER A 110 -20.32 30.82 10.94
N SER A 111 -20.74 32.03 11.35
CA SER A 111 -22.06 32.23 11.94
C SER A 111 -23.16 31.74 11.00
N PRO A 112 -24.27 31.17 11.51
CA PRO A 112 -25.39 30.80 10.66
C PRO A 112 -25.87 32.05 9.91
N ARG A 113 -25.88 31.96 8.56
CA ARG A 113 -26.44 33.02 7.73
C ARG A 113 -27.90 33.20 8.14
N ARG A 114 -28.27 34.42 8.57
CA ARG A 114 -29.66 34.83 8.80
C ARG A 114 -30.46 34.74 7.51
#